data_AF-A0A1Q8TQY4-F1
#
_entry.id   AF-A0A1Q8TQY4-F1
#
_cell.length_a   1.000
_cell.length_b   1.000
_cell.length_c   1.000
_cell.angle_alpha   90.00
_cell.angle_beta   90.00
_cell.angle_gamma   90.00
#
_symmetry.space_group_name_H-M   'P 1'
#
loop_
_entity.id
_entity.type
_entity.pdbx_description
1 polymer ?
#
loop_
_entity_poly.entity_id
_entity_poly.type
_entity_poly.pdbx_seq_one_letter_code
_entity_poly.pdbx_strand_id
1 'polypeptide(L)'
;MTTDHTHNSPAGTSLSPGARARPRTAGTPTPRITTAQRRALLAGAKDPLGLLPKSVNLRTLVSLADAGYVGLDQSRDILRGQEATRDQLDVWGGTLTEAGWQRARAEGAGRFRIVVVGCGKAKQDRRVTAGAMYVGTFHGSCRETAKALLQDGGRQYILSAAHGLLDLTTEIDPYDITVGDPGSVSADFVQAQVWERGIESAEVTVLAGSKYVALARQSWPGLEAPLAGAGGIGEMKQRLSQIRLAARAEAGQEQ
;
A
#
# COMPACT_ATOMS: atom_id res chain seq x y z
N MET A 1 -11.79 -87.59 -44.29
CA MET A 1 -10.45 -86.97 -44.35
C MET A 1 -10.64 -85.47 -44.31
N THR A 2 -9.99 -84.78 -43.35
CA THR A 2 -9.63 -83.33 -43.33
C THR A 2 -10.77 -82.30 -43.55
N THR A 3 -10.99 -81.25 -42.76
CA THR A 3 -10.20 -80.50 -41.78
C THR A 3 -11.15 -79.58 -41.01
N ASP A 4 -10.77 -79.30 -39.77
CA ASP A 4 -11.46 -78.53 -38.75
C ASP A 4 -11.15 -77.03 -38.86
N HIS A 5 -12.08 -76.15 -38.44
CA HIS A 5 -11.88 -74.82 -37.82
C HIS A 5 -13.16 -73.96 -37.89
N THR A 6 -13.79 -73.73 -36.72
CA THR A 6 -14.85 -72.72 -36.55
C THR A 6 -14.52 -71.76 -35.41
N HIS A 7 -14.72 -70.47 -35.71
CA HIS A 7 -14.87 -69.25 -34.90
C HIS A 7 -14.46 -69.20 -33.42
N ASN A 8 -13.68 -68.16 -33.10
CA ASN A 8 -13.90 -67.39 -31.88
C ASN A 8 -13.51 -65.92 -32.08
N SER A 9 -14.44 -64.99 -31.84
CA SER A 9 -14.21 -63.53 -31.78
C SER A 9 -14.25 -63.09 -30.31
N PRO A 10 -13.23 -62.40 -29.78
CA PRO A 10 -13.28 -61.89 -28.42
C PRO A 10 -13.82 -60.46 -28.36
N ALA A 11 -14.66 -60.25 -27.35
CA ALA A 11 -15.18 -58.97 -26.90
C ALA A 11 -14.06 -58.03 -26.42
N GLY A 12 -14.26 -56.73 -26.63
CA GLY A 12 -13.31 -55.67 -26.31
C GLY A 12 -13.12 -55.46 -24.81
N THR A 13 -11.86 -55.24 -24.43
CA THR A 13 -11.47 -54.75 -23.11
C THR A 13 -10.70 -53.44 -23.27
N SER A 14 -11.21 -52.43 -22.56
CA SER A 14 -10.76 -51.05 -22.42
C SER A 14 -9.27 -50.87 -22.14
N LEU A 15 -8.60 -50.05 -22.96
CA LEU A 15 -7.28 -49.47 -22.70
C LEU A 15 -7.45 -48.15 -21.93
N SER A 16 -7.14 -48.16 -20.64
CA SER A 16 -6.89 -46.93 -19.86
C SER A 16 -5.43 -46.49 -20.07
N PRO A 17 -5.14 -45.26 -20.53
CA PRO A 17 -3.77 -44.78 -20.65
C PRO A 17 -3.20 -44.39 -19.29
N GLY A 18 -1.95 -44.81 -19.06
CA GLY A 18 -1.22 -44.67 -17.81
C GLY A 18 -1.26 -43.27 -17.19
N ALA A 19 -1.49 -43.26 -15.88
CA ALA A 19 -1.27 -42.12 -15.02
C ALA A 19 0.19 -41.66 -15.15
N ARG A 20 0.42 -40.59 -15.92
CA ARG A 20 1.66 -39.81 -15.81
C ARG A 20 1.68 -39.22 -14.41
N ALA A 21 2.48 -39.81 -13.54
CA ALA A 21 2.83 -39.22 -12.26
C ALA A 21 3.41 -37.83 -12.54
N ARG A 22 2.66 -36.77 -12.20
CA ARG A 22 3.22 -35.42 -12.11
C ARG A 22 4.37 -35.48 -11.12
N PRO A 23 5.57 -35.00 -11.46
CA PRO A 23 6.61 -34.85 -10.46
C PRO A 23 6.07 -33.93 -9.36
N ARG A 24 5.94 -34.47 -8.14
CA ARG A 24 5.79 -33.65 -6.94
C ARG A 24 7.06 -32.80 -6.88
N THR A 25 6.97 -31.54 -7.26
CA THR A 25 7.99 -30.54 -6.91
C THR A 25 8.07 -30.53 -5.39
N ALA A 26 9.05 -31.24 -4.85
CA ALA A 26 9.47 -31.05 -3.47
C ALA A 26 9.86 -29.58 -3.37
N GLY A 27 9.03 -28.77 -2.70
CA GLY A 27 9.32 -27.36 -2.50
C GLY A 27 10.68 -27.23 -1.83
N THR A 28 11.58 -26.47 -2.44
CA THR A 28 12.85 -26.10 -1.83
C THR A 28 12.55 -25.56 -0.43
N PRO A 29 13.22 -26.03 0.64
CA PRO A 29 12.97 -25.55 1.99
C PRO A 29 13.10 -24.03 2.02
N THR A 30 12.05 -23.33 2.42
CA THR A 30 12.07 -21.87 2.52
C THR A 30 13.23 -21.46 3.43
N PRO A 31 14.19 -20.63 2.98
CA PRO A 31 15.38 -20.30 3.76
C PRO A 31 14.98 -19.75 5.12
N ARG A 32 15.59 -20.25 6.21
CA ARG A 32 15.38 -19.67 7.54
C ARG A 32 15.91 -18.24 7.55
N ILE A 33 15.10 -17.31 8.03
CA ILE A 33 15.51 -15.92 8.24
C ILE A 33 15.72 -15.67 9.73
N THR A 34 16.62 -14.76 10.04
CA THR A 34 16.86 -14.27 11.39
C THR A 34 15.71 -13.38 11.87
N THR A 35 15.60 -13.16 13.18
CA THR A 35 14.63 -12.22 13.77
C THR A 35 14.78 -10.80 13.20
N ALA A 36 16.02 -10.35 12.96
CA ALA A 36 16.30 -9.03 12.38
C ALA A 36 15.79 -8.92 10.93
N GLN A 37 16.06 -9.94 10.11
CA GLN A 37 15.55 -10.03 8.74
C GLN A 37 14.02 -10.07 8.72
N ARG A 38 13.41 -10.90 9.58
CA ARG A 38 11.95 -10.96 9.73
C ARG A 38 11.38 -9.58 10.07
N ARG A 39 11.94 -8.90 11.07
CA ARG A 39 11.51 -7.55 11.47
C ARG A 39 11.63 -6.54 10.31
N ALA A 40 12.72 -6.60 9.55
CA ALA A 40 12.93 -5.73 8.40
C ALA A 40 11.92 -5.98 7.27
N LEU A 41 11.60 -7.24 6.96
CA LEU A 41 10.57 -7.60 5.98
C LEU A 41 9.18 -7.11 6.39
N LEU A 42 8.81 -7.34 7.65
CA LEU A 42 7.54 -6.86 8.19
C LEU A 42 7.48 -5.33 8.18
N ALA A 43 8.58 -4.65 8.50
CA ALA A 43 8.66 -3.20 8.47
C ALA A 43 8.53 -2.64 7.05
N GLY A 44 9.19 -3.24 6.06
CA GLY A 44 9.03 -2.83 4.65
C GLY A 44 7.61 -3.04 4.15
N ALA A 45 6.97 -4.14 4.57
CA ALA A 45 5.59 -4.45 4.19
C ALA A 45 4.53 -3.51 4.80
N LYS A 46 4.91 -2.66 5.76
CA LYS A 46 4.03 -1.59 6.25
C LYS A 46 3.90 -0.43 5.26
N ASP A 47 4.84 -0.24 4.33
CA ASP A 47 4.73 0.77 3.27
C ASP A 47 4.18 0.12 1.98
N PRO A 48 3.21 0.75 1.28
CA PRO A 48 2.63 0.18 0.06
C PRO A 48 3.63 -0.06 -1.08
N LEU A 49 4.70 0.73 -1.14
CA LEU A 49 5.79 0.57 -2.10
C LEU A 49 6.86 -0.42 -1.61
N GLY A 50 6.73 -0.96 -0.40
CA GLY A 50 7.67 -1.93 0.16
C GLY A 50 8.97 -1.31 0.66
N LEU A 51 8.99 0.00 0.91
CA LEU A 51 10.20 0.71 1.32
C LEU A 51 10.62 0.33 2.74
N LEU A 52 11.88 -0.09 2.91
CA LEU A 52 12.44 -0.45 4.20
C LEU A 52 12.88 0.81 4.98
N PRO A 53 12.53 0.94 6.27
CA PRO A 53 12.90 2.11 7.06
C PRO A 53 14.40 2.27 7.24
N LYS A 54 14.87 3.53 7.38
CA LYS A 54 16.27 3.87 7.68
C LYS A 54 16.81 3.19 8.94
N SER A 55 15.93 2.80 9.86
CA SER A 55 16.29 2.10 11.09
C SER A 55 16.74 0.65 10.83
N VAL A 56 16.48 0.09 9.64
CA VAL A 56 17.01 -1.22 9.25
C VAL A 56 18.53 -1.13 9.10
N ASN A 57 19.24 -1.93 9.88
CA ASN A 57 20.70 -1.98 9.84
C ASN A 57 21.23 -2.44 8.47
N LEU A 58 22.29 -1.78 7.97
CA LEU A 58 22.92 -2.05 6.67
C LEU A 58 23.30 -3.53 6.48
N ARG A 59 23.78 -4.22 7.52
CA ARG A 59 24.12 -5.66 7.42
C ARG A 59 22.90 -6.53 7.19
N THR A 60 21.79 -6.20 7.84
CA THR A 60 20.50 -6.91 7.64
C THR A 60 20.00 -6.68 6.23
N LEU A 61 20.10 -5.44 5.77
CA LEU A 61 19.69 -5.02 4.45
C LEU A 61 20.49 -5.73 3.35
N VAL A 62 21.82 -5.70 3.40
CA VAL A 62 22.70 -6.43 2.45
C VAL A 62 22.38 -7.92 2.48
N SER A 63 22.22 -8.51 3.66
CA SER A 63 21.87 -9.92 3.77
C SER A 63 20.50 -10.27 3.19
N LEU A 64 19.51 -9.37 3.25
CA LEU A 64 18.23 -9.54 2.58
C LEU A 64 18.32 -9.36 1.06
N ALA A 65 19.21 -8.48 0.61
CA ALA A 65 19.48 -8.27 -0.81
C ALA A 65 20.19 -9.47 -1.44
N ASP A 66 21.19 -10.03 -0.76
CA ASP A 66 21.86 -11.28 -1.17
C ASP A 66 20.87 -12.46 -1.26
N ALA A 67 19.86 -12.45 -0.39
CA ALA A 67 18.76 -13.42 -0.41
C ALA A 67 17.68 -13.12 -1.46
N GLY A 68 17.81 -12.02 -2.21
CA GLY A 68 16.86 -11.60 -3.25
C GLY A 68 15.54 -11.03 -2.73
N TYR A 69 15.40 -10.79 -1.42
CA TYR A 69 14.18 -10.25 -0.82
C TYR A 69 14.13 -8.72 -0.86
N VAL A 70 15.27 -8.05 -0.99
CA VAL A 70 15.36 -6.59 -1.03
C VAL A 70 16.15 -6.14 -2.24
N GLY A 71 15.58 -5.21 -3.01
CA GLY A 71 16.30 -4.48 -4.04
C GLY A 71 17.07 -3.31 -3.42
N LEU A 72 18.37 -3.26 -3.71
CA LEU A 72 19.25 -2.14 -3.37
C LEU A 72 19.46 -1.17 -4.54
N ASP A 73 19.11 -1.58 -5.76
CA ASP A 73 19.19 -0.70 -6.91
C ASP A 73 18.12 0.39 -6.77
N GLN A 74 18.60 1.61 -6.55
CA GLN A 74 17.80 2.81 -6.38
C GLN A 74 17.38 3.42 -7.74
N SER A 75 17.75 2.78 -8.85
CA SER A 75 17.43 3.20 -10.20
C SER A 75 16.65 2.12 -10.97
N ARG A 76 15.35 2.41 -11.10
CA ARG A 76 14.38 1.83 -12.06
C ARG A 76 13.80 0.44 -11.76
N ASP A 77 12.48 0.41 -11.89
CA ASP A 77 11.59 -0.74 -12.10
C ASP A 77 11.25 -1.69 -10.93
N ILE A 78 11.75 -1.51 -9.70
CA ILE A 78 11.43 -2.45 -8.60
C ILE A 78 10.04 -2.20 -7.96
N LEU A 79 9.43 -1.03 -8.17
CA LEU A 79 8.25 -0.61 -7.42
C LEU A 79 6.94 -0.76 -8.20
N ARG A 80 6.41 -1.98 -8.42
CA ARG A 80 5.09 -2.19 -9.07
C ARG A 80 4.82 -1.27 -10.30
N GLY A 81 5.84 -0.94 -11.10
CA GLY A 81 5.71 -0.02 -12.25
C GLY A 81 5.61 1.48 -11.93
N GLN A 82 5.90 1.91 -10.70
CA GLN A 82 5.95 3.31 -10.28
C GLN A 82 7.41 3.80 -10.18
N GLU A 83 7.73 4.96 -10.76
CA GLU A 83 9.00 5.64 -10.52
C GLU A 83 9.00 6.23 -9.10
N ALA A 84 9.69 5.59 -8.13
CA ALA A 84 10.09 6.36 -6.94
C ALA A 84 11.18 7.32 -7.33
N THR A 85 11.07 8.54 -6.83
CA THR A 85 12.13 9.53 -7.03
C THR A 85 13.38 9.09 -6.26
N ARG A 86 14.54 9.44 -6.79
CA ARG A 86 15.82 9.23 -6.11
C ARG A 86 15.79 9.75 -4.66
N ASP A 87 15.15 10.89 -4.41
CA ASP A 87 14.99 11.44 -3.05
C ASP A 87 14.16 10.53 -2.11
N GLN A 88 13.20 9.77 -2.64
CA GLN A 88 12.43 8.81 -1.87
C GLN A 88 13.22 7.52 -1.61
N LEU A 89 14.21 7.17 -2.44
CA LEU A 89 15.03 5.97 -2.27
C LEU A 89 16.32 6.25 -1.49
N ASP A 90 16.93 7.43 -1.66
CA ASP A 90 18.06 7.94 -0.87
C ASP A 90 17.73 8.03 0.64
N VAL A 91 16.43 8.09 0.96
CA VAL A 91 15.90 8.18 2.32
C VAL A 91 15.47 6.81 2.87
N TRP A 92 15.49 5.71 2.13
CA TRP A 92 15.00 4.42 2.64
C TRP A 92 16.00 3.30 2.33
N GLY A 93 16.14 2.34 3.24
CA GLY A 93 17.22 1.35 3.19
C GLY A 93 17.18 0.46 1.94
N GLY A 94 16.05 0.37 1.25
CA GLY A 94 15.85 -0.45 0.06
C GLY A 94 14.37 -0.69 -0.13
N THR A 95 14.02 -1.55 -1.08
CA THR A 95 12.61 -1.92 -1.31
C THR A 95 12.42 -3.43 -1.37
N LEU A 96 11.27 -3.92 -0.91
CA LEU A 96 10.90 -5.32 -1.05
C LEU A 96 10.78 -5.69 -2.54
N THR A 97 11.47 -6.75 -2.94
CA THR A 97 11.20 -7.42 -4.22
C THR A 97 9.89 -8.18 -4.13
N GLU A 98 9.42 -8.74 -5.25
CA GLU A 98 8.26 -9.64 -5.24
C GLU A 98 8.46 -10.84 -4.29
N ALA A 99 9.67 -11.44 -4.28
CA ALA A 99 10.01 -12.49 -3.33
C ALA A 99 10.02 -11.98 -1.88
N GLY A 100 10.48 -10.74 -1.66
CA GLY A 100 10.44 -10.07 -0.35
C GLY A 100 9.02 -9.88 0.16
N TRP A 101 8.09 -9.47 -0.70
CA TRP A 101 6.67 -9.35 -0.39
C TRP A 101 6.02 -10.69 -0.06
N GLN A 102 6.25 -11.71 -0.88
CA GLN A 102 5.76 -13.07 -0.63
C GLN A 102 6.28 -13.57 0.72
N ARG A 103 7.57 -13.31 1.01
CA ARG A 103 8.16 -13.69 2.28
C ARG A 103 7.55 -12.92 3.45
N ALA A 104 7.41 -11.60 3.36
CA ALA A 104 6.81 -10.78 4.41
C ALA A 104 5.39 -11.26 4.75
N ARG A 105 4.57 -11.60 3.74
CA ARG A 105 3.24 -12.18 3.95
C ARG A 105 3.30 -13.54 4.65
N ALA A 106 4.21 -14.41 4.24
CA ALA A 106 4.41 -15.71 4.90
C ALA A 106 4.84 -15.55 6.37
N GLU A 107 5.54 -14.45 6.70
CA GLU A 107 5.93 -14.10 8.06
C GLU A 107 4.82 -13.36 8.84
N GLY A 108 3.64 -13.15 8.24
CA GLY A 108 2.48 -12.54 8.87
C GLY A 108 2.32 -11.03 8.65
N ALA A 109 2.92 -10.46 7.59
CA ALA A 109 2.66 -9.06 7.23
C ALA A 109 1.16 -8.85 6.96
N GLY A 110 0.58 -7.90 7.69
CA GLY A 110 -0.79 -7.46 7.50
C GLY A 110 -0.96 -6.52 6.31
N ARG A 111 -2.11 -5.85 6.25
CA ARG A 111 -2.35 -4.79 5.27
C ARG A 111 -1.51 -3.56 5.65
N PHE A 112 -1.00 -2.85 4.65
CA PHE A 112 -0.38 -1.57 4.88
C PHE A 112 -1.44 -0.51 5.20
N ARG A 113 -1.07 0.45 6.04
CA ARG A 113 -1.96 1.54 6.47
C ARG A 113 -1.75 2.77 5.62
N ILE A 114 -2.85 3.41 5.27
CA ILE A 114 -2.87 4.67 4.54
C ILE A 114 -3.71 5.69 5.30
N VAL A 115 -3.18 6.89 5.46
CA VAL A 115 -3.98 8.04 5.91
C VAL A 115 -4.17 9.02 4.76
N VAL A 116 -5.42 9.30 4.41
CA VAL A 116 -5.78 10.27 3.38
C VAL A 116 -6.25 11.56 4.05
N VAL A 117 -5.65 12.69 3.64
CA VAL A 117 -6.05 14.02 4.10
C VAL A 117 -6.70 14.78 2.95
N GLY A 118 -7.88 15.37 3.16
CA GLY A 118 -8.52 16.20 2.15
C GLY A 118 -7.73 17.48 1.87
N CYS A 119 -7.76 17.96 0.63
CA CYS A 119 -7.10 19.22 0.29
C CYS A 119 -7.73 20.41 1.02
N GLY A 120 -6.89 21.40 1.35
CA GLY A 120 -7.31 22.62 2.04
C GLY A 120 -7.83 23.70 1.08
N LYS A 121 -8.75 24.55 1.56
CA LYS A 121 -9.21 25.72 0.80
C LYS A 121 -8.07 26.70 0.54
N ALA A 122 -7.38 27.12 1.61
CA ALA A 122 -6.24 28.02 1.55
C ALA A 122 -5.02 27.30 0.94
N LYS A 123 -4.45 27.89 -0.10
CA LYS A 123 -3.33 27.37 -0.89
C LYS A 123 -2.23 28.42 -1.02
N GLN A 124 -1.02 27.97 -1.33
CA GLN A 124 0.04 28.84 -1.84
C GLN A 124 -0.39 29.47 -3.18
N ASP A 125 0.29 30.53 -3.58
CA ASP A 125 0.08 31.26 -4.85
C ASP A 125 1.07 30.87 -5.95
N ARG A 126 1.93 29.88 -5.67
CA ARG A 126 2.99 29.40 -6.56
C ARG A 126 3.08 27.88 -6.56
N ARG A 127 3.72 27.35 -7.59
CA ARG A 127 4.05 25.92 -7.68
C ARG A 127 4.91 25.49 -6.51
N VAL A 128 4.45 24.45 -5.82
CA VAL A 128 5.12 23.80 -4.69
C VAL A 128 4.71 22.33 -4.61
N THR A 129 5.38 21.56 -3.77
CA THR A 129 4.94 20.21 -3.44
C THR A 129 3.56 20.21 -2.75
N ALA A 130 2.77 19.15 -2.96
CA ALA A 130 1.43 19.02 -2.40
C ALA A 130 1.42 19.11 -0.87
N GLY A 131 2.48 18.63 -0.22
CA GLY A 131 2.67 18.74 1.24
C GLY A 131 2.85 20.17 1.75
N ALA A 132 3.29 21.11 0.88
CA ALA A 132 3.46 22.53 1.18
C ALA A 132 2.35 23.41 0.58
N MET A 133 1.58 22.90 -0.39
CA MET A 133 0.54 23.64 -1.10
C MET A 133 -0.56 24.18 -0.17
N TYR A 134 -1.05 23.37 0.76
CA TYR A 134 -2.24 23.72 1.55
C TYR A 134 -1.88 24.30 2.92
N VAL A 135 -2.15 25.59 3.11
CA VAL A 135 -1.71 26.36 4.29
C VAL A 135 -2.79 26.55 5.36
N GLY A 136 -3.99 25.99 5.15
CA GLY A 136 -5.10 26.12 6.09
C GLY A 136 -4.88 25.34 7.40
N THR A 137 -5.26 25.94 8.54
CA THR A 137 -5.03 25.37 9.88
C THR A 137 -5.70 24.01 10.11
N PHE A 138 -6.89 23.80 9.52
CA PHE A 138 -7.58 22.51 9.57
C PHE A 138 -6.81 21.43 8.79
N HIS A 139 -6.36 21.74 7.58
CA HIS A 139 -5.53 20.83 6.78
C HIS A 139 -4.23 20.49 7.54
N GLY A 140 -3.54 21.49 8.09
CA GLY A 140 -2.36 21.27 8.94
C GLY A 140 -2.65 20.34 10.12
N SER A 141 -3.79 20.51 10.79
CA SER A 141 -4.19 19.61 11.89
C SER A 141 -4.42 18.17 11.44
N CYS A 142 -5.03 17.96 10.26
CA CYS A 142 -5.17 16.62 9.68
C CYS A 142 -3.82 16.02 9.31
N ARG A 143 -2.90 16.82 8.73
CA ARG A 143 -1.55 16.40 8.35
C ARG A 143 -0.74 15.92 9.56
N GLU A 144 -0.74 16.70 10.64
CA GLU A 144 -0.06 16.32 11.89
C GLU A 144 -0.67 15.07 12.53
N THR A 145 -1.98 14.89 12.41
CA THR A 145 -2.66 13.69 12.91
C THR A 145 -2.31 12.46 12.09
N ALA A 146 -2.27 12.58 10.77
CA ALA A 146 -1.81 11.52 9.88
C ALA A 146 -0.38 11.10 10.19
N LYS A 147 0.53 12.06 10.42
CA LYS A 147 1.90 11.78 10.83
C LYS A 147 1.97 11.02 12.16
N ALA A 148 1.10 11.34 13.12
CA ALA A 148 1.03 10.62 14.39
C ALA A 148 0.52 9.18 14.22
N LEU A 149 -0.49 8.96 13.38
CA LEU A 149 -1.05 7.62 13.09
C LEU A 149 -0.09 6.71 12.31
N LEU A 150 0.88 7.29 11.60
CA LEU A 150 1.82 6.57 10.73
C LEU A 150 3.23 6.44 11.33
N GLN A 151 3.39 6.68 12.64
CA GLN A 151 4.71 6.67 13.29
C GLN A 151 5.44 5.34 13.15
N ASP A 152 4.72 4.22 13.19
CA ASP A 152 5.28 2.88 13.07
C ASP A 152 5.21 2.32 11.64
N GLY A 153 4.84 3.14 10.65
CA GLY A 153 4.87 2.82 9.21
C GLY A 153 3.53 3.04 8.49
N GLY A 154 3.58 3.05 7.16
CA GLY A 154 2.46 3.35 6.27
C GLY A 154 2.66 4.63 5.49
N ARG A 155 1.64 5.06 4.74
CA ARG A 155 1.77 6.18 3.81
C ARG A 155 0.65 7.19 3.95
N GLN A 156 1.01 8.46 3.73
CA GLN A 156 0.06 9.55 3.70
C GLN A 156 -0.14 10.08 2.29
N TYR A 157 -1.40 10.25 1.88
CA TYR A 157 -1.78 10.92 0.64
C TYR A 157 -2.64 12.14 0.90
N ILE A 158 -2.64 13.07 -0.05
CA ILE A 158 -3.61 14.16 -0.09
C ILE A 158 -4.64 13.84 -1.17
N LEU A 159 -5.93 13.89 -0.82
CA LEU A 159 -7.03 13.82 -1.79
C LEU A 159 -7.38 15.23 -2.24
N SER A 160 -6.90 15.58 -3.44
CA SER A 160 -7.13 16.84 -4.14
C SER A 160 -8.40 16.79 -4.99
N ALA A 161 -9.18 17.87 -4.93
CA ALA A 161 -10.33 18.06 -5.82
C ALA A 161 -9.94 18.16 -7.30
N ALA A 162 -8.72 18.59 -7.63
CA ALA A 162 -8.26 18.78 -9.00
C ALA A 162 -7.40 17.63 -9.52
N HIS A 163 -6.68 16.93 -8.62
CA HIS A 163 -5.66 15.95 -9.02
C HIS A 163 -5.86 14.54 -8.45
N GLY A 164 -6.90 14.31 -7.65
CA GLY A 164 -7.11 13.02 -7.00
C GLY A 164 -6.07 12.77 -5.90
N LEU A 165 -5.48 11.59 -5.86
CA LEU A 165 -4.49 11.18 -4.87
C LEU A 165 -3.08 11.69 -5.23
N LEU A 166 -2.57 12.55 -4.36
CA LEU A 166 -1.24 13.14 -4.46
C LEU A 166 -0.30 12.57 -3.38
N ASP A 167 0.90 12.16 -3.80
CA ASP A 167 2.04 12.05 -2.90
C ASP A 167 2.45 13.44 -2.42
N LEU A 168 3.00 13.50 -1.22
CA LEU A 168 3.34 14.77 -0.56
C LEU A 168 4.41 15.56 -1.29
N THR A 169 5.25 14.86 -2.05
CA THR A 169 6.35 15.41 -2.84
C THR A 169 5.92 15.83 -4.25
N THR A 170 4.70 15.53 -4.67
CA THR A 170 4.20 15.88 -6.01
C THR A 170 4.12 17.40 -6.14
N GLU A 171 4.82 18.00 -7.11
CA GLU A 171 4.67 19.42 -7.39
C GLU A 171 3.35 19.70 -8.12
N ILE A 172 2.63 20.70 -7.66
CA ILE A 172 1.36 21.14 -8.23
C ILE A 172 1.29 22.67 -8.30
N ASP A 173 0.59 23.18 -9.29
CA ASP A 173 0.23 24.60 -9.42
C ASP A 173 -0.98 24.93 -8.53
N PRO A 174 -1.13 26.19 -8.08
CA PRO A 174 -2.31 26.61 -7.34
C PRO A 174 -3.59 26.50 -8.19
N TYR A 175 -4.70 26.15 -7.54
CA TYR A 175 -5.99 25.97 -8.20
C TYR A 175 -7.16 26.32 -7.28
N ASP A 176 -8.31 26.67 -7.86
CA ASP A 176 -9.53 27.02 -7.13
C ASP A 176 -10.73 26.17 -7.58
N ILE A 177 -10.71 24.90 -7.19
CA ILE A 177 -11.77 23.91 -7.42
C ILE A 177 -12.02 23.15 -6.12
N THR A 178 -13.29 22.90 -5.81
CA THR A 178 -13.74 22.07 -4.67
C THR A 178 -14.36 20.76 -5.16
N VAL A 179 -14.34 19.72 -4.32
CA VAL A 179 -15.02 18.45 -4.64
C VAL A 179 -16.51 18.69 -4.88
N GLY A 180 -16.98 18.22 -6.04
CA GLY A 180 -18.35 18.37 -6.52
C GLY A 180 -18.55 19.55 -7.46
N ASP A 181 -17.56 20.43 -7.61
CA ASP A 181 -17.61 21.48 -8.62
C ASP A 181 -17.37 20.89 -10.03
N PRO A 182 -17.90 21.51 -11.09
CA PRO A 182 -17.53 21.15 -12.46
C PRO A 182 -16.01 21.18 -12.65
N GLY A 183 -15.46 20.11 -13.23
CA GLY A 183 -14.01 19.95 -13.40
C GLY A 183 -13.27 19.38 -12.19
N SER A 184 -13.96 19.12 -11.07
CA SER A 184 -13.37 18.30 -10.00
C SER A 184 -13.26 16.83 -10.39
N VAL A 185 -12.30 16.13 -9.80
CA VAL A 185 -12.03 14.72 -10.07
C VAL A 185 -13.23 13.84 -9.74
N SER A 186 -13.45 12.82 -10.57
CA SER A 186 -14.48 11.81 -10.35
C SER A 186 -14.00 10.69 -9.42
N ALA A 187 -14.94 9.90 -8.90
CA ALA A 187 -14.63 8.69 -8.15
C ALA A 187 -13.83 7.68 -8.99
N ASP A 188 -14.18 7.50 -10.26
CA ASP A 188 -13.49 6.57 -11.16
C ASP A 188 -12.03 6.98 -11.40
N PHE A 189 -11.76 8.29 -11.47
CA PHE A 189 -10.39 8.80 -11.59
C PHE A 189 -9.56 8.45 -10.35
N VAL A 190 -10.12 8.64 -9.15
CA VAL A 190 -9.47 8.26 -7.89
C VAL A 190 -9.28 6.74 -7.82
N GLN A 191 -10.28 5.96 -8.25
CA GLN A 191 -10.20 4.49 -8.30
C GLN A 191 -9.07 4.00 -9.20
N ALA A 192 -8.90 4.60 -10.38
CA ALA A 192 -7.82 4.27 -11.30
C ALA A 192 -6.45 4.50 -10.65
N GLN A 193 -6.26 5.63 -9.96
CA GLN A 193 -5.02 5.90 -9.22
C GLN A 193 -4.79 4.89 -8.08
N VAL A 194 -5.85 4.47 -7.39
CA VAL A 194 -5.76 3.44 -6.34
C VAL A 194 -5.28 2.10 -6.91
N TRP A 195 -5.81 1.68 -8.06
CA TRP A 195 -5.38 0.44 -8.72
C TRP A 195 -3.97 0.53 -9.28
N GLU A 196 -3.62 1.64 -9.94
CA GLU A 196 -2.27 1.85 -10.47
C GLU A 196 -1.20 1.78 -9.38
N ARG A 197 -1.54 2.28 -8.18
CA ARG A 197 -0.65 2.23 -7.01
C ARG A 197 -0.72 0.90 -6.26
N GLY A 198 -1.65 0.01 -6.59
CA GLY A 198 -1.86 -1.27 -5.92
C GLY A 198 -2.21 -1.14 -4.44
N ILE A 199 -2.98 -0.11 -4.09
CA ILE A 199 -3.34 0.27 -2.70
C ILE A 199 -4.81 0.01 -2.36
N GLU A 200 -5.53 -0.75 -3.18
CA GLU A 200 -6.95 -1.10 -2.99
C GLU A 200 -7.19 -1.91 -1.71
N SER A 201 -6.22 -2.73 -1.30
CA SER A 201 -6.33 -3.59 -0.11
C SER A 201 -5.84 -2.93 1.18
N ALA A 202 -5.56 -1.62 1.17
CA ALA A 202 -5.03 -0.90 2.32
C ALA A 202 -6.06 -0.78 3.47
N GLU A 203 -5.54 -0.65 4.68
CA GLU A 203 -6.31 -0.12 5.81
C GLU A 203 -6.29 1.41 5.73
N VAL A 204 -7.44 2.03 5.46
CA VAL A 204 -7.50 3.45 5.12
C VAL A 204 -8.25 4.25 6.16
N THR A 205 -7.60 5.30 6.68
CA THR A 205 -8.22 6.33 7.51
C THR A 205 -8.30 7.64 6.73
N VAL A 206 -9.48 8.23 6.61
CA VAL A 206 -9.69 9.53 5.95
C VAL A 206 -9.93 10.63 6.97
N LEU A 207 -9.04 11.61 6.99
CA LEU A 207 -9.10 12.81 7.83
C LEU A 207 -9.55 14.01 6.98
N ALA A 208 -10.85 14.05 6.66
CA ALA A 208 -11.43 15.10 5.82
C ALA A 208 -12.92 15.30 6.10
N GLY A 209 -13.50 16.34 5.48
CA GLY A 209 -14.95 16.56 5.49
C GLY A 209 -15.72 15.52 4.66
N SER A 210 -17.04 15.47 4.85
CA SER A 210 -17.93 14.43 4.30
C SER A 210 -17.83 14.24 2.78
N LYS A 211 -17.68 15.31 1.99
CA LYS A 211 -17.52 15.21 0.52
C LYS A 211 -16.29 14.38 0.12
N TYR A 212 -15.15 14.59 0.77
CA TYR A 212 -13.94 13.82 0.51
C TYR A 212 -14.06 12.37 1.00
N VAL A 213 -14.72 12.17 2.14
CA VAL A 213 -15.00 10.83 2.67
C VAL A 213 -15.87 10.04 1.68
N ALA A 214 -16.92 10.66 1.13
CA ALA A 214 -17.78 10.03 0.14
C ALA A 214 -17.02 9.68 -1.15
N LEU A 215 -16.16 10.58 -1.63
CA LEU A 215 -15.30 10.34 -2.79
C LEU A 215 -14.35 9.16 -2.55
N ALA A 216 -13.63 9.15 -1.42
CA ALA A 216 -12.68 8.09 -1.08
C ALA A 216 -13.35 6.73 -0.84
N ARG A 217 -14.59 6.72 -0.34
CA ARG A 217 -15.33 5.48 -0.01
C ARG A 217 -15.66 4.64 -1.23
N GLN A 218 -15.64 5.22 -2.43
CA GLN A 218 -15.77 4.47 -3.68
C GLN A 218 -14.55 3.57 -3.90
N SER A 219 -13.35 4.04 -3.56
CA SER A 219 -12.12 3.26 -3.69
C SER A 219 -11.78 2.40 -2.50
N TRP A 220 -12.23 2.80 -1.31
CA TRP A 220 -12.06 2.04 -0.09
C TRP A 220 -13.39 1.96 0.69
N PRO A 221 -14.26 0.99 0.36
CA PRO A 221 -15.56 0.84 1.02
C PRO A 221 -15.46 0.67 2.54
N GLY A 222 -14.38 0.03 3.01
CA GLY A 222 -14.06 -0.21 4.42
C GLY A 222 -13.28 0.89 5.12
N LEU A 223 -13.11 2.08 4.53
CA LEU A 223 -12.35 3.15 5.16
C LEU A 223 -12.98 3.62 6.48
N GLU A 224 -12.10 4.03 7.38
CA GLU A 224 -12.45 4.73 8.61
C GLU A 224 -12.52 6.25 8.36
N ALA A 225 -13.53 6.90 8.91
CA ALA A 225 -13.69 8.36 8.83
C ALA A 225 -13.95 8.94 10.23
N PRO A 226 -12.91 9.10 11.08
CA PRO A 226 -13.08 9.50 12.48
C PRO A 226 -13.73 10.88 12.67
N LEU A 227 -13.69 11.72 11.64
CA LEU A 227 -14.29 13.06 11.64
C LEU A 227 -15.75 13.07 11.17
N ALA A 228 -16.29 11.93 10.74
CA ALA A 228 -17.67 11.82 10.30
C ALA A 228 -18.65 12.19 11.43
N GLY A 229 -19.71 12.91 11.06
CA GLY A 229 -20.74 13.35 12.02
C GLY A 229 -20.33 14.49 12.95
N ALA A 230 -19.13 15.07 12.80
CA ALA A 230 -18.77 16.28 13.56
C ALA A 230 -19.60 17.49 13.07
N GLY A 231 -20.09 18.30 14.01
CA GLY A 231 -20.92 19.47 13.78
C GLY A 231 -20.18 20.68 13.17
N GLY A 232 -18.86 20.59 13.01
CA GLY A 232 -18.07 21.63 12.34
C GLY A 232 -16.55 21.47 12.55
N ILE A 233 -15.78 22.42 12.01
CA ILE A 233 -14.31 22.39 12.04
C ILE A 233 -13.76 22.38 13.49
N GLY A 234 -14.41 23.08 14.43
CA GLY A 234 -13.99 23.11 15.83
C GLY A 234 -13.99 21.72 16.46
N GLU A 235 -15.11 21.00 16.35
CA GLU A 235 -15.23 19.63 16.85
C GLU A 235 -14.29 18.67 16.11
N MET A 236 -14.15 18.80 14.79
CA MET A 236 -13.18 17.99 14.04
C MET A 236 -11.75 18.20 14.57
N LYS A 237 -11.33 19.43 14.85
CA LYS A 237 -10.01 19.72 15.43
C LYS A 237 -9.84 19.13 16.83
N GLN A 238 -10.89 19.11 17.65
CA GLN A 238 -10.89 18.45 18.95
C GLN A 238 -10.69 16.94 18.81
N ARG A 239 -11.45 16.29 17.92
CA ARG A 239 -11.30 14.85 17.63
C ARG A 239 -9.89 14.52 17.12
N LEU A 240 -9.35 15.31 16.20
CA LEU A 240 -7.97 15.17 15.73
C LEU A 240 -6.95 15.26 16.88
N SER A 241 -7.18 16.15 17.85
CA SER A 241 -6.31 16.25 19.02
C SER A 241 -6.36 15.00 19.90
N GLN A 242 -7.56 14.45 20.13
CA GLN A 242 -7.73 13.21 20.90
C GLN A 242 -7.05 12.02 20.21
N ILE A 243 -7.22 11.90 18.88
CA ILE A 243 -6.56 10.87 18.08
C ILE A 243 -5.03 10.95 18.22
N ARG A 244 -4.45 12.16 18.15
CA ARG A 244 -3.00 12.33 18.35
C ARG A 244 -2.53 11.95 19.76
N LEU A 245 -3.35 12.20 20.79
CA LEU A 245 -3.01 11.80 22.16
C LEU A 245 -3.05 10.27 22.31
N ALA A 246 -4.06 9.61 21.76
CA ALA A 246 -4.17 8.16 21.76
C ALA A 246 -2.99 7.50 21.02
N ALA A 247 -2.68 7.96 19.80
CA ALA A 247 -1.56 7.43 19.01
C ALA A 247 -0.21 7.56 19.73
N ARG A 248 0.00 8.65 20.49
CA ARG A 248 1.22 8.84 21.30
C ARG A 248 1.27 7.91 22.50
N ALA A 249 0.12 7.64 23.13
CA ALA A 249 0.04 6.72 24.26
C ALA A 249 0.34 5.29 23.81
N GLU A 250 -0.20 4.86 22.66
CA GLU A 250 0.10 3.57 22.04
C GLU A 250 1.59 3.45 21.68
N ALA A 251 2.17 4.47 21.05
CA ALA A 251 3.60 4.49 20.71
C ALA A 251 4.55 4.48 21.94
N GLY A 252 4.06 4.91 23.11
CA GLY A 252 4.81 4.88 24.37
C GLY A 252 4.70 3.55 25.12
N GLN A 253 3.75 2.68 24.76
CA GLN A 253 3.56 1.36 25.37
C GLN A 253 4.36 0.25 24.66
N GLU A 254 4.83 0.49 23.44
CA GLU A 254 5.64 -0.44 22.64
C GLU A 254 7.17 -0.25 22.78
N GLN A 255 7.62 0.66 23.66
CA GLN A 255 9.04 0.92 23.98
C GLN A 255 9.43 0.24 25.29
#